data_AF-A0A2L0F3R3-F1
#
_entry.id   AF-A0A2L0F3R3-F1
#
_cell.length_a   1.000
_cell.length_b   1.000
_cell.length_c   1.000
_cell.angle_alpha   90.00
_cell.angle_beta   90.00
_cell.angle_gamma   90.00
#
_symmetry.space_group_name_H-M   'P 1'
#
loop_
_entity.id
_entity.type
_entity.pdbx_description
1 polymer ?
#
loop_
_entity_poly.entity_id
_entity_poly.type
_entity_poly.pdbx_seq_one_letter_code
_entity_poly.pdbx_strand_id
1 'polypeptide(L)'
;MRSPDGAPSATHSPAELFRRVFELLSAMEDAQRAKVIGLARRLLPTLTAEDIRNPHDFPELDDPDWHFEDGQLAGIEAVRFALRGLASDVLGDGEGREARERSEIGGQPGAGRERGGAQGE
;
A
#
# COMPACT_ATOMS: atom_id res chain seq x y z
N MET A 1 45.99 11.76 -10.36
CA MET A 1 45.18 11.15 -9.27
C MET A 1 43.72 11.54 -9.52
N ARG A 2 42.93 10.67 -10.17
CA ARG A 2 41.48 10.89 -10.35
C ARG A 2 40.77 10.24 -9.16
N SER A 3 40.07 11.02 -8.36
CA SER A 3 39.05 10.50 -7.45
C SER A 3 37.86 10.03 -8.30
N PRO A 4 37.32 8.82 -8.09
CA PRO A 4 36.07 8.45 -8.74
C PRO A 4 34.90 9.17 -8.05
N ASP A 5 34.03 9.72 -8.89
CA ASP A 5 32.70 10.24 -8.57
C ASP A 5 31.98 9.34 -7.55
N GLY A 6 31.72 9.90 -6.37
CA GLY A 6 30.69 9.38 -5.48
C GLY A 6 29.34 9.87 -6.00
N ALA A 7 28.73 9.13 -6.93
CA ALA A 7 27.32 9.34 -7.25
C ALA A 7 26.51 9.18 -5.95
N PRO A 8 25.62 10.13 -5.59
CA PRO A 8 24.77 9.94 -4.42
C PRO A 8 23.84 8.75 -4.69
N SER A 9 23.98 7.67 -3.91
CA SER A 9 22.92 6.66 -3.83
C SER A 9 21.67 7.38 -3.38
N ALA A 10 20.69 7.53 -4.28
CA ALA A 10 19.41 8.12 -3.94
C ALA A 10 18.67 7.17 -2.98
N THR A 11 18.81 7.42 -1.68
CA THR A 11 18.03 6.75 -0.66
C THR A 11 16.59 7.25 -0.79
N HIS A 12 15.75 6.53 -1.53
CA HIS A 12 14.34 6.87 -1.67
C HIS A 12 13.64 6.73 -0.32
N SER A 13 12.82 7.72 0.06
CA SER A 13 12.00 7.60 1.27
C SER A 13 10.96 6.49 1.09
N PRO A 14 10.52 5.83 2.18
CA PRO A 14 9.44 4.84 2.09
C PRO A 14 8.19 5.37 1.37
N ALA A 15 7.82 6.63 1.61
CA ALA A 15 6.69 7.29 0.95
C ALA A 15 6.90 7.40 -0.57
N GLU A 16 8.11 7.74 -1.02
CA GLU A 16 8.43 7.81 -2.45
C GLU A 16 8.37 6.42 -3.10
N LEU A 17 8.87 5.39 -2.40
CA LEU A 17 8.80 4.01 -2.88
C LEU A 17 7.35 3.54 -3.04
N PHE A 18 6.50 3.75 -2.03
CA PHE A 18 5.08 3.40 -2.12
C PHE A 18 4.37 4.15 -3.26
N ARG A 19 4.63 5.46 -3.43
CA ARG A 19 4.09 6.22 -4.55
C ARG A 19 4.46 5.59 -5.89
N ARG A 20 5.74 5.28 -6.10
CA ARG A 20 6.22 4.65 -7.36
C ARG A 20 5.62 3.27 -7.58
N VAL A 21 5.48 2.47 -6.52
CA VAL A 21 4.83 1.15 -6.60
C VAL A 21 3.36 1.29 -6.97
N PHE A 22 2.62 2.24 -6.37
CA PHE A 22 1.22 2.48 -6.72
C PHE A 22 1.05 3.00 -8.15
N GLU A 23 1.96 3.84 -8.64
CA GLU A 23 1.97 4.28 -10.04
C GLU A 23 2.18 3.10 -11.00
N LEU A 24 3.14 2.23 -10.70
CA LEU A 24 3.39 1.02 -11.47
C LEU A 24 2.18 0.08 -11.45
N LEU A 25 1.59 -0.17 -10.28
CA LEU A 25 0.41 -1.03 -10.15
C LEU A 25 -0.80 -0.46 -10.90
N SER A 26 -1.01 0.86 -10.87
CA SER A 26 -2.07 1.50 -11.65
C SER A 26 -1.88 1.26 -13.14
N ALA A 27 -0.66 1.44 -13.65
CA ALA A 27 -0.35 1.20 -15.06
C ALA A 27 -0.52 -0.28 -15.44
N MET A 28 -0.15 -1.21 -14.55
CA MET A 28 -0.37 -2.65 -14.75
C MET A 28 -1.86 -3.00 -14.77
N GLU A 29 -2.64 -2.45 -13.85
CA GLU A 29 -4.09 -2.65 -13.78
C GLU A 29 -4.77 -2.13 -15.05
N ASP A 30 -4.43 -0.92 -15.51
CA ASP A 30 -5.00 -0.33 -16.73
C ASP A 30 -4.69 -1.18 -17.97
N ALA A 31 -3.44 -1.61 -18.11
CA ALA A 31 -3.02 -2.47 -19.22
C ALA A 31 -3.74 -3.82 -19.19
N GLN A 32 -3.91 -4.40 -17.99
CA GLN A 32 -4.57 -5.69 -17.84
C GLN A 32 -6.08 -5.59 -18.07
N ARG A 33 -6.74 -4.56 -17.54
CA ARG A 33 -8.16 -4.27 -17.77
C ARG A 33 -8.45 -4.10 -19.26
N ALA A 34 -7.56 -3.44 -20.00
CA ALA A 34 -7.67 -3.30 -21.45
C ALA A 34 -7.58 -4.65 -22.21
N LYS A 35 -6.76 -5.60 -21.73
CA LYS A 35 -6.72 -6.95 -22.31
C LYS A 35 -8.00 -7.73 -22.03
N VAL A 36 -8.47 -7.71 -20.78
CA VAL A 36 -9.68 -8.43 -20.36
C VAL A 36 -10.88 -7.97 -21.19
N ILE A 37 -11.11 -6.66 -21.32
CA ILE A 37 -12.21 -6.13 -22.16
C ILE A 37 -11.97 -6.42 -23.65
N GLY A 38 -10.71 -6.40 -24.10
CA GLY A 38 -10.35 -6.72 -25.47
C GLY A 38 -10.65 -8.16 -25.85
N LEU A 39 -10.37 -9.12 -24.97
CA LEU A 39 -10.70 -10.53 -25.14
C LEU A 39 -12.21 -10.76 -25.01
N ALA A 40 -12.84 -10.18 -24.00
CA ALA A 40 -14.27 -10.28 -23.78
C ALA A 40 -15.06 -9.85 -25.03
N ARG A 41 -14.67 -8.74 -25.66
CA ARG A 41 -15.30 -8.23 -26.88
C ARG A 41 -15.07 -9.07 -28.13
N ARG A 42 -14.08 -9.97 -28.14
CA ARG A 42 -13.94 -10.97 -29.22
C ARG A 42 -15.01 -12.05 -29.12
N LEU A 43 -15.45 -12.36 -27.89
CA LEU A 43 -16.49 -13.35 -27.60
C LEU A 43 -17.88 -12.72 -27.70
N LEU A 44 -18.09 -11.56 -27.07
CA LEU A 44 -19.33 -10.80 -27.08
C LEU A 44 -19.07 -9.30 -27.35
N PRO A 45 -19.17 -8.84 -28.61
CA PRO A 45 -18.74 -7.50 -29.03
C PRO A 45 -19.42 -6.32 -28.33
N THR A 46 -20.61 -6.54 -27.77
CA THR A 46 -21.41 -5.51 -27.11
C THR A 46 -21.02 -5.25 -25.65
N LEU A 47 -20.07 -6.01 -25.09
CA LEU A 47 -19.66 -5.87 -23.69
C LEU A 47 -19.05 -4.50 -23.38
N THR A 48 -19.48 -3.94 -22.27
CA THR A 48 -18.92 -2.74 -21.67
C THR A 48 -17.92 -3.11 -20.57
N ALA A 49 -17.12 -2.13 -20.12
CA ALA A 49 -16.21 -2.33 -19.00
C ALA A 49 -16.95 -2.59 -17.67
N GLU A 50 -18.20 -2.13 -17.55
CA GLU A 50 -19.03 -2.37 -16.38
C GLU A 50 -19.49 -3.83 -16.30
N ASP A 51 -19.85 -4.40 -17.45
CA ASP A 51 -20.34 -5.78 -17.57
C ASP A 51 -19.29 -6.82 -17.11
N ILE A 52 -18.00 -6.51 -17.33
CA ILE A 52 -16.88 -7.36 -16.90
C ILE A 52 -16.81 -7.53 -15.37
N ARG A 53 -17.44 -6.64 -14.58
CA ARG A 53 -17.47 -6.81 -13.12
C ARG A 53 -18.40 -7.94 -12.66
N ASN A 54 -19.35 -8.34 -13.51
CA ASN A 54 -20.30 -9.40 -13.25
C ASN A 54 -20.26 -10.44 -14.39
N PRO A 55 -19.12 -11.12 -14.62
CA PRO A 55 -18.95 -11.97 -15.80
C PRO A 55 -19.89 -13.19 -15.80
N HIS A 56 -20.45 -13.55 -14.63
CA HIS A 56 -21.43 -14.62 -14.49
C HIS A 56 -22.76 -14.35 -15.17
N ASP A 57 -23.06 -13.09 -15.51
CA ASP A 57 -24.25 -12.72 -16.28
C ASP A 57 -24.09 -13.00 -17.79
N PHE A 58 -22.88 -13.34 -18.23
CA PHE A 58 -22.51 -13.53 -19.64
C PHE A 58 -21.91 -14.93 -19.85
N PRO A 59 -22.73 -15.97 -20.04
CA PRO A 59 -22.25 -17.34 -20.24
C PRO A 59 -21.33 -17.49 -21.47
N GLU A 60 -21.39 -16.56 -22.42
CA GLU A 60 -20.49 -16.48 -23.58
C GLU A 60 -19.03 -16.17 -23.22
N LEU A 61 -18.74 -15.73 -21.98
CA LEU A 61 -17.39 -15.49 -21.47
C LEU A 61 -16.69 -16.75 -20.92
N ASP A 62 -17.26 -17.94 -21.11
CA ASP A 62 -16.61 -19.20 -20.72
C ASP A 62 -15.47 -19.60 -21.67
N ASP A 63 -14.39 -18.82 -21.63
CA ASP A 63 -13.20 -18.97 -22.46
C ASP A 63 -11.93 -19.04 -21.60
N PRO A 64 -11.08 -20.07 -21.76
CA PRO A 64 -9.89 -20.25 -20.93
C PRO A 64 -8.89 -19.09 -20.99
N ASP A 65 -8.69 -18.47 -22.15
CA ASP A 65 -7.75 -17.37 -22.32
C ASP A 65 -8.28 -16.12 -21.61
N TRP A 66 -9.59 -15.87 -21.71
CA TRP A 66 -10.25 -14.81 -20.97
C TRP A 66 -10.15 -15.01 -19.45
N HIS A 67 -10.47 -16.20 -18.94
CA HIS A 67 -10.40 -16.53 -17.50
C HIS A 67 -8.99 -16.34 -16.94
N PHE A 68 -7.96 -16.70 -17.71
CA PHE A 68 -6.58 -16.48 -17.31
C PHE A 68 -6.29 -14.98 -17.11
N GLU A 69 -6.64 -14.15 -18.09
CA GLU A 69 -6.36 -12.72 -18.01
C GLU A 69 -7.21 -12.00 -16.97
N ASP A 70 -8.44 -12.44 -16.72
CA ASP A 70 -9.29 -11.95 -15.63
C ASP A 70 -8.71 -12.32 -14.25
N GLY A 71 -8.26 -13.56 -14.07
CA GLY A 71 -7.57 -13.98 -12.86
C GLY A 71 -6.28 -13.18 -12.59
N GLN A 72 -5.54 -12.82 -13.63
CA GLN A 72 -4.37 -11.94 -13.51
C GLN A 72 -4.76 -10.52 -13.08
N LEU A 73 -5.88 -9.97 -13.58
CA LEU A 73 -6.42 -8.68 -13.13
C LEU A 73 -6.78 -8.74 -11.64
N ALA A 74 -7.51 -9.77 -11.21
CA ALA A 74 -7.86 -9.97 -9.81
C ALA A 74 -6.60 -10.08 -8.91
N GLY A 75 -5.53 -10.72 -9.37
CA GLY A 75 -4.25 -10.78 -8.68
C GLY A 75 -3.61 -9.40 -8.48
N ILE A 76 -3.61 -8.55 -9.52
CA ILE A 76 -3.09 -7.18 -9.44
C ILE A 76 -3.91 -6.35 -8.44
N GLU A 77 -5.24 -6.45 -8.50
CA GLU A 77 -6.15 -5.75 -7.59
C GLU A 77 -5.95 -6.20 -6.12
N ALA A 78 -5.74 -7.50 -5.89
CA ALA A 78 -5.43 -8.05 -4.57
C ALA A 78 -4.11 -7.50 -4.02
N VAL A 79 -3.05 -7.43 -4.84
CA VAL A 79 -1.76 -6.82 -4.44
C VAL A 79 -1.93 -5.35 -4.12
N ARG A 80 -2.71 -4.60 -4.93
CA ARG A 80 -3.01 -3.19 -4.68
C ARG A 80 -3.70 -2.99 -3.34
N PHE A 81 -4.65 -3.86 -2.98
CA PHE A 81 -5.32 -3.82 -1.68
C PHE A 81 -4.35 -4.11 -0.53
N ALA A 82 -3.56 -5.18 -0.62
CA ALA A 82 -2.59 -5.54 0.41
C ALA A 82 -1.56 -4.43 0.65
N LEU A 83 -1.06 -3.80 -0.42
CA LEU A 83 -0.09 -2.71 -0.33
C LEU A 83 -0.66 -1.43 0.26
N ARG A 84 -1.97 -1.16 0.12
CA ARG A 84 -2.61 -0.05 0.82
C ARG A 84 -2.58 -0.24 2.32
N GLY A 85 -2.88 -1.45 2.80
CA GLY A 85 -2.75 -1.80 4.22
C GLY A 85 -1.30 -1.62 4.70
N LEU A 86 -0.35 -2.22 3.99
CA LEU A 86 1.06 -2.11 4.34
C LEU A 86 1.58 -0.66 4.33
N ALA A 87 1.17 0.16 3.36
CA ALA A 87 1.56 1.56 3.29
C ALA A 87 0.99 2.36 4.47
N SER A 88 -0.26 2.10 4.86
CA SER A 88 -0.88 2.70 6.05
C SER A 88 -0.09 2.35 7.31
N ASP A 89 0.28 1.08 7.48
CA ASP A 89 1.04 0.62 8.65
C ASP A 89 2.44 1.26 8.68
N VAL A 90 3.18 1.20 7.56
CA VAL A 90 4.57 1.69 7.50
C VAL A 90 4.65 3.22 7.60
N LEU A 91 3.73 3.95 6.99
CA LEU A 91 3.73 5.42 7.00
C LEU A 91 3.04 5.99 8.24
N GLY A 92 2.01 5.31 8.77
CA GLY A 92 1.30 5.71 9.99
C GLY A 92 2.06 5.41 11.28
N ASP A 93 2.92 4.38 11.29
CA ASP A 93 3.79 4.07 12.43
C ASP A 93 4.79 5.18 12.79
N GLY A 94 5.08 6.10 11.87
CA GLY A 94 5.95 7.26 12.14
C GLY A 94 5.39 8.15 13.25
N GLU A 95 4.10 8.45 13.22
CA GLU A 95 3.44 9.28 14.23
C GLU A 95 3.36 8.57 15.60
N GLY A 96 3.12 7.26 15.58
CA GLY A 96 3.06 6.42 16.79
C GLY A 96 4.41 6.23 17.48
N ARG A 97 5.51 6.19 16.72
CA ARG A 97 6.88 6.11 17.26
C ARG A 97 7.31 7.45 17.86
N GLU A 98 7.08 8.56 17.17
CA GLU A 98 7.37 9.90 17.69
C GLU A 98 6.57 10.26 18.96
N ALA A 99 5.31 9.80 19.05
CA ALA A 99 4.48 9.99 20.25
C ALA A 99 5.00 9.20 21.46
N ARG A 100 5.49 7.97 21.25
CA ARG A 100 6.12 7.13 22.29
C ARG A 100 7.46 7.72 22.73
N GLU A 101 8.28 8.18 21.78
CA GLU A 101 9.58 8.79 22.06
C GLU A 101 9.43 10.12 22.82
N ARG A 102 8.45 10.98 22.46
CA ARG A 102 8.10 12.18 23.26
C ARG A 102 7.62 11.84 24.67
N SER A 103 6.86 10.76 24.85
CA SER A 103 6.39 10.31 26.17
C SER A 103 7.52 9.74 27.03
N GLU A 104 8.54 9.13 26.42
CA GLU A 104 9.72 8.60 27.11
C GLU A 104 10.69 9.71 27.52
N ILE A 105 10.86 10.75 26.70
CA ILE A 105 11.71 11.92 27.02
C ILE A 105 11.07 12.81 28.11
N GLY A 106 9.74 12.79 28.25
CA GLY A 106 9.00 13.53 29.30
C GLY A 106 8.87 12.79 30.64
N GLY A 107 9.26 11.52 30.73
CA GLY A 107 9.09 10.68 31.91
C GLY A 107 10.34 10.63 32.79
N GLN A 108 10.56 11.63 33.63
CA GLN A 108 11.60 11.59 34.67
C GLN A 108 11.04 10.94 35.96
N PRO A 109 11.58 9.81 36.45
CA PRO A 109 11.21 9.24 37.74
C PRO A 109 12.15 9.75 38.84
N GLY A 110 11.62 10.49 39.80
CA GLY A 110 12.30 10.83 41.06
C GLY A 110 11.69 12.07 41.69
N ALA A 111 11.32 12.13 42.97
CA ALA A 111 11.60 11.22 44.07
C ALA A 111 10.53 11.43 45.15
N GLY A 112 9.91 10.35 45.61
CA GLY A 112 9.28 10.35 46.92
C GLY A 112 10.37 10.54 47.97
N ARG A 113 10.40 11.71 48.61
CA ARG A 113 11.15 11.93 49.86
C ARG A 113 10.16 12.14 50.99
N GLU A 114 10.13 11.13 51.86
CA GLU A 114 9.66 11.23 53.23
C GLU A 114 10.34 12.41 53.96
N ARG A 115 9.57 13.11 54.81
CA ARG A 115 9.94 13.83 56.05
C ARG A 115 8.59 14.29 56.64
N GLY A 116 8.10 13.75 57.74
CA GLY A 116 8.69 13.84 59.08
C GLY A 116 7.97 14.98 59.82
N GLY A 117 7.11 14.66 60.79
CA GLY A 117 6.21 15.61 61.45
C GLY A 117 6.86 16.49 62.53
N ALA A 118 6.07 17.42 63.09
CA ALA A 118 6.12 17.91 64.48
C ALA A 118 4.93 18.86 64.75
N GLN A 119 4.51 18.91 66.02
CA GLN A 119 3.30 19.48 66.64
C GLN A 119 3.38 21.00 66.93
N GLY A 120 2.26 21.56 67.41
CA GLY A 120 2.17 22.79 68.23
C GLY A 120 0.78 23.44 68.08
N GLU A 121 -0.20 23.03 68.90
CA GLU A 121 -0.73 23.75 70.09
C GLU A 121 -1.65 24.94 69.75
#